data_AF-A0A411WR67-F1
#
_entry.id   AF-A0A411WR67-F1
#
_cell.length_a   1.000
_cell.length_b   1.000
_cell.length_c   1.000
_cell.angle_alpha   90.00
_cell.angle_beta   90.00
_cell.angle_gamma   90.00
#
_symmetry.space_group_name_H-M   'P 1'
#
loop_
_entity.id
_entity.type
_entity.pdbx_description
1 polymer ?
#
loop_
_entity_poly.entity_id
_entity_poly.type
_entity_poly.pdbx_seq_one_letter_code
_entity_poly.pdbx_strand_id
1 'polypeptide(L)'
;MINDRLKNERERLRLTQPEFAEASGVSKRTVIEWEKGNTSPNAVQLSSLSGVGVDVQYVLTGEKSTFKKLMDKFEEEDDGDESRDEEPFTMNTPATYRLSKDEWELMKRFRCADLTIKMKVMQLLLSVDMTDKTVDDFKPEPTSNSTQNFHGSVTADQIAARDITNHGKGRK
;
A
#
# COMPACT_ATOMS: atom_id res chain seq x y z
N MET A 1 20.06 23.49 13.99
CA MET A 1 21.26 22.69 13.63
C MET A 1 20.89 21.22 13.49
N ILE A 2 21.79 20.34 13.02
CA ILE A 2 21.47 18.91 12.78
C ILE A 2 21.04 18.17 14.06
N ASN A 3 21.68 18.47 15.18
CA ASN A 3 21.37 17.94 16.51
C ASN A 3 19.93 18.30 16.95
N ASP A 4 19.49 19.54 16.72
CA ASP A 4 18.13 19.98 17.06
C ASP A 4 17.10 19.24 16.19
N ARG A 5 17.38 19.06 14.90
CA ARG A 5 16.48 18.34 13.98
C ARG A 5 16.36 16.87 14.34
N LEU A 6 17.46 16.23 14.74
CA LEU A 6 17.45 14.85 15.23
C LEU A 6 16.61 14.71 16.52
N LYS A 7 16.78 15.63 17.46
CA LYS A 7 15.98 15.68 18.69
C LYS A 7 14.49 15.88 18.39
N ASN A 8 14.17 16.81 17.49
CA ASN A 8 12.80 17.07 17.05
C ASN A 8 12.14 15.81 16.46
N GLU A 9 12.86 15.04 15.65
CA GLU A 9 12.34 13.79 15.10
C GLU A 9 12.09 12.73 16.16
N ARG A 10 13.01 12.58 17.13
CA ARG A 10 12.80 11.67 18.26
C ARG A 10 11.53 12.05 19.05
N GLU A 11 11.36 13.34 19.35
CA GLU A 11 10.21 13.86 20.09
C GLU A 11 8.91 13.73 19.29
N ARG A 12 8.95 13.98 17.97
CA ARG A 12 7.83 13.76 17.05
C ARG A 12 7.34 12.31 17.10
N LEU A 13 8.27 11.36 17.17
CA LEU A 13 7.97 9.93 17.29
C LEU A 13 7.61 9.49 18.72
N ARG A 14 7.60 10.42 19.68
CA ARG A 14 7.35 10.16 21.11
C ARG A 14 8.30 9.12 21.72
N LEU A 15 9.50 9.00 21.18
CA LEU A 15 10.52 8.09 21.67
C LEU A 15 11.35 8.72 22.78
N THR A 16 11.66 7.94 23.79
CA THR A 16 12.64 8.29 24.83
C THR A 16 14.07 8.13 24.28
N GLN A 17 15.05 8.80 24.92
CA GLN A 17 16.46 8.64 24.52
C GLN A 17 16.97 7.18 24.57
N PRO A 18 16.58 6.35 25.57
CA PRO A 18 16.90 4.91 25.55
C PRO A 18 16.32 4.16 24.35
N GLU A 19 15.04 4.35 24.03
CA GLU A 19 14.40 3.67 22.88
C GLU A 19 15.04 4.09 21.55
N PHE A 20 15.39 5.37 21.42
CA PHE A 20 16.10 5.87 20.25
C PHE A 20 17.51 5.29 20.11
N ALA A 21 18.19 5.04 21.24
CA ALA A 21 19.49 4.40 21.28
C ALA A 21 19.41 2.92 20.89
N GLU A 22 18.39 2.22 21.38
CA GLU A 22 18.10 0.83 21.01
C GLU A 22 17.84 0.70 19.50
N ALA A 23 16.99 1.58 18.94
CA ALA A 23 16.70 1.61 17.51
C ALA A 23 17.95 1.86 16.62
N SER A 24 18.96 2.56 17.15
CA SER A 24 20.20 2.86 16.44
C SER A 24 21.39 1.97 16.82
N GLY A 25 21.20 1.02 17.73
CA GLY A 25 22.24 0.08 18.17
C GLY A 25 23.39 0.74 18.94
N VAL A 26 23.13 1.87 19.62
CA VAL A 26 24.15 2.62 20.38
C VAL A 26 23.72 2.78 21.84
N SER A 27 24.60 3.37 22.66
CA SER A 27 24.26 3.70 24.05
C SER A 27 23.42 4.98 24.16
N LYS A 28 22.58 5.08 25.20
CA LYS A 28 21.85 6.32 25.55
C LYS A 28 22.77 7.55 25.60
N ARG A 29 23.99 7.38 26.11
CA ARG A 29 24.99 8.45 26.18
C ARG A 29 25.33 9.01 24.80
N THR A 30 25.46 8.14 23.81
CA THR A 30 25.76 8.53 22.42
C THR A 30 24.65 9.41 21.85
N VAL A 31 23.38 9.05 22.10
CA VAL A 31 22.22 9.87 21.68
C VAL A 31 22.24 11.24 22.36
N ILE A 32 22.57 11.32 23.66
CA ILE A 32 22.71 12.60 24.36
C ILE A 32 23.81 13.47 23.73
N GLU A 33 24.94 12.88 23.34
CA GLU A 33 26.03 13.60 22.69
C GLU A 33 25.65 14.10 21.29
N TRP A 34 24.85 13.32 20.54
CA TRP A 34 24.27 13.77 19.28
C TRP A 34 23.32 14.96 19.46
N GLU A 35 22.39 14.89 20.41
CA GLU A 35 21.43 15.97 20.65
C GLU A 35 22.08 17.25 21.19
N LYS A 36 23.22 17.12 21.89
CA LYS A 36 24.06 18.26 22.31
C LYS A 36 24.93 18.81 21.18
N GLY A 37 25.06 18.11 20.06
CA GLY A 37 25.91 18.50 18.94
C GLY A 37 27.41 18.22 19.13
N ASN A 38 27.77 17.39 20.13
CA ASN A 38 29.17 17.02 20.37
C ASN A 38 29.69 16.00 19.35
N THR A 39 28.80 15.11 18.91
CA THR A 39 29.05 14.11 17.87
C THR A 39 27.85 14.06 16.94
N SER A 40 27.88 13.24 15.89
CA SER A 40 26.75 13.08 14.97
C SER A 40 26.58 11.61 14.57
N PRO A 41 25.35 11.17 14.28
CA PRO A 41 25.12 9.83 13.78
C PRO A 41 25.74 9.67 12.39
N ASN A 42 26.32 8.51 12.13
CA ASN A 42 26.81 8.11 10.82
C ASN A 42 25.66 7.60 9.94
N ALA A 43 25.97 7.30 8.68
CA ALA A 43 24.96 6.84 7.72
C ALA A 43 24.27 5.53 8.13
N VAL A 44 24.97 4.59 8.78
CA VAL A 44 24.40 3.33 9.26
C VAL A 44 23.38 3.58 10.37
N GLN A 45 23.70 4.46 11.32
CA GLN A 45 22.80 4.85 12.40
C GLN A 45 21.57 5.59 11.87
N LEU A 46 21.75 6.51 10.91
CA LEU A 46 20.63 7.18 10.24
C LEU A 46 19.75 6.19 9.47
N SER A 47 20.34 5.19 8.82
CA SER A 47 19.59 4.13 8.14
C SER A 47 18.73 3.33 9.12
N SER A 48 19.29 2.90 10.25
CA SER A 48 18.54 2.19 11.30
C SER A 48 17.40 3.04 11.86
N LEU A 49 17.68 4.32 12.11
CA LEU A 49 16.67 5.28 12.59
C LEU A 49 15.56 5.54 11.57
N SER A 50 15.85 5.49 10.27
CA SER A 50 14.81 5.59 9.23
C SER A 50 13.80 4.44 9.34
N GLY A 51 14.25 3.25 9.77
CA GLY A 51 13.39 2.08 9.96
C GLY A 51 12.34 2.25 11.06
N VAL A 52 12.58 3.14 12.03
CA VAL A 52 11.59 3.51 13.07
C VAL A 52 10.84 4.80 12.74
N GLY A 53 10.98 5.32 11.51
CA GLY A 53 10.20 6.44 10.99
C GLY A 53 10.82 7.82 11.18
N VAL A 54 12.14 7.91 11.45
CA VAL A 54 12.87 9.19 11.43
C VAL A 54 12.98 9.71 9.99
N ASP A 55 12.63 10.98 9.78
CA ASP A 55 12.83 11.66 8.49
C ASP A 55 14.31 12.07 8.35
N VAL A 56 15.12 11.18 7.76
CA VAL A 56 16.55 11.41 7.54
C VAL A 56 16.80 12.61 6.62
N GLN A 57 15.92 12.86 5.64
CA GLN A 57 16.04 14.02 4.76
C GLN A 57 15.94 15.30 5.59
N TYR A 58 14.90 15.40 6.42
CA TYR A 58 14.74 16.54 7.33
C TYR A 58 15.93 16.71 8.28
N VAL A 59 16.45 15.62 8.85
CA VAL A 59 17.62 15.69 9.74
C VAL A 59 18.84 16.28 9.02
N LEU A 60 19.09 15.90 7.78
CA LEU A 60 20.26 16.34 7.01
C LEU A 60 20.07 17.74 6.41
N THR A 61 18.94 18.00 5.75
CA THR A 61 18.72 19.21 4.94
C THR A 61 17.93 20.28 5.69
N GLY A 62 17.04 19.88 6.60
CA GLY A 62 16.07 20.78 7.26
C GLY A 62 14.77 20.92 6.50
N GLU A 63 14.66 20.30 5.34
CA GLU A 63 13.44 20.24 4.55
C GLU A 63 12.69 18.96 4.89
N LYS A 64 11.44 19.10 5.33
CA LYS A 64 10.57 17.96 5.60
C LYS A 64 10.22 17.25 4.29
N SER A 65 10.20 15.92 4.29
CA SER A 65 9.82 15.17 3.11
C SER A 65 8.38 15.49 2.67
N THR A 66 8.22 15.97 1.43
CA THR A 66 6.93 16.37 0.85
C THR A 66 5.93 15.20 0.76
N PHE A 67 6.44 13.97 0.69
CA PHE A 67 5.64 12.75 0.62
C PHE A 67 4.80 12.53 1.88
N LYS A 68 5.31 12.96 3.05
CA LYS A 68 4.58 12.84 4.32
C LYS A 68 3.42 13.83 4.42
N LYS A 69 3.59 15.05 3.89
CA LYS A 69 2.54 16.08 3.83
C LYS A 69 1.32 15.67 3.00
N LEU A 70 1.54 14.76 2.04
CA LEU A 70 0.46 14.15 1.27
C LEU A 70 -0.24 13.06 2.06
N MET A 71 0.49 12.24 2.82
CA MET A 71 -0.09 11.16 3.65
C MET A 71 -0.92 11.68 4.82
N ASP A 72 -0.42 12.69 5.55
CA ASP A 72 -1.15 13.26 6.70
C ASP A 72 -2.50 13.90 6.26
N LYS A 73 -2.61 14.35 5.00
CA LYS A 73 -3.87 14.89 4.45
C LYS A 73 -4.95 13.82 4.20
N PHE A 74 -4.58 12.55 4.06
CA PHE A 74 -5.55 11.48 3.86
C PHE A 74 -6.11 10.93 5.18
N GLU A 75 -5.50 11.24 6.33
CA GLU A 75 -5.94 10.76 7.64
C GLU A 75 -6.90 11.74 8.37
N GLU A 76 -7.03 12.98 7.91
CA GLU A 76 -7.92 14.01 8.51
C GLU A 76 -9.34 14.04 7.90
N GLU A 77 -9.69 13.19 6.92
CA GLU A 77 -11.02 13.14 6.27
C GLU A 77 -11.85 11.90 6.67
N ASP A 78 -11.68 11.38 7.90
CA ASP A 78 -12.54 10.31 8.46
C ASP A 78 -13.41 10.88 9.61
N ASP A 79 -14.21 11.88 9.27
CA ASP A 79 -15.33 12.34 10.09
C ASP A 79 -16.51 11.38 9.85
N GLY A 80 -16.53 10.29 10.61
CA GLY A 80 -17.48 9.18 10.46
C GLY A 80 -18.95 9.58 10.30
N ASP A 81 -19.41 9.55 9.05
CA ASP A 81 -20.83 9.42 8.67
C ASP A 81 -21.06 7.98 8.17
N GLU A 82 -21.27 7.07 9.13
CA GLU A 82 -21.52 5.64 8.94
C GLU A 82 -22.91 5.34 8.31
N SER A 83 -23.43 6.22 7.43
CA SER A 83 -24.76 6.06 6.83
C SER A 83 -24.85 6.32 5.33
N ARG A 84 -23.74 6.59 4.66
CA ARG A 84 -23.72 6.63 3.20
C ARG A 84 -23.31 5.27 2.67
N ASP A 85 -24.08 4.77 1.71
CA ASP A 85 -23.65 3.69 0.83
C ASP A 85 -22.29 4.10 0.23
N GLU A 86 -21.18 3.63 0.81
CA GLU A 86 -19.82 4.11 0.52
C GLU A 86 -19.42 3.77 -0.93
N GLU A 87 -19.75 4.68 -1.85
CA GLU A 87 -19.12 4.83 -3.15
C GLU A 87 -17.60 5.02 -2.91
N PRO A 88 -16.73 4.12 -3.40
CA PRO A 88 -15.31 4.12 -3.03
C PRO A 88 -14.64 5.41 -3.44
N PHE A 89 -14.03 6.10 -2.46
CA PHE A 89 -13.12 7.23 -2.53
C PHE A 89 -12.70 7.63 -3.96
N THR A 90 -13.56 8.40 -4.63
CA THR A 90 -13.20 9.05 -5.89
C THR A 90 -12.48 10.36 -5.55
N MET A 91 -11.17 10.26 -5.29
CA MET A 91 -10.26 11.33 -5.72
C MET A 91 -10.67 11.66 -7.15
N ASN A 92 -10.87 12.94 -7.50
CA ASN A 92 -11.53 13.46 -8.73
C ASN A 92 -10.95 12.90 -10.06
N THR A 93 -11.09 11.60 -10.23
CA THR A 93 -10.59 10.74 -11.28
C THR A 93 -11.86 10.36 -12.02
N PRO A 94 -11.97 10.66 -13.32
CA PRO A 94 -13.13 10.24 -14.08
C PRO A 94 -13.39 8.75 -13.85
N ALA A 95 -14.67 8.35 -13.79
CA ALA A 95 -15.15 7.00 -13.45
C ALA A 95 -14.52 5.85 -14.28
N THR A 96 -13.74 6.19 -15.30
CA THR A 96 -12.95 5.29 -16.15
C THR A 96 -11.74 4.65 -15.46
N TYR A 97 -11.35 5.10 -14.26
CA TYR A 97 -10.17 4.61 -13.53
C TYR A 97 -10.51 3.89 -12.21
N ARG A 98 -11.57 3.08 -12.21
CA ARG A 98 -11.87 2.19 -11.08
C ARG A 98 -10.88 1.02 -11.14
N LEU A 99 -9.93 0.98 -10.21
CA LEU A 99 -9.01 -0.16 -10.09
C LEU A 99 -9.82 -1.45 -9.93
N SER A 100 -9.46 -2.46 -10.70
CA SER A 100 -9.97 -3.82 -10.54
C SER A 100 -9.58 -4.38 -9.16
N LYS A 101 -10.27 -5.45 -8.73
CA LYS A 101 -9.98 -6.14 -7.46
C LYS A 101 -8.51 -6.56 -7.35
N ASP A 102 -7.92 -7.00 -8.45
CA ASP A 102 -6.55 -7.50 -8.49
C ASP A 102 -5.53 -6.36 -8.44
N GLU A 103 -5.79 -5.25 -9.13
CA GLU A 103 -4.95 -4.04 -9.05
C GLU A 103 -4.99 -3.44 -7.64
N TRP A 104 -6.15 -3.43 -7.00
CA TRP A 104 -6.27 -2.98 -5.62
C TRP A 104 -5.50 -3.87 -4.63
N GLU A 105 -5.59 -5.18 -4.82
CA GLU A 105 -4.83 -6.15 -4.01
C GLU A 105 -3.32 -6.04 -4.24
N LEU A 106 -2.90 -5.80 -5.49
CA LEU A 106 -1.51 -5.50 -5.84
C LEU A 106 -1.02 -4.24 -5.12
N MET A 107 -1.81 -3.16 -5.12
CA MET A 107 -1.45 -1.91 -4.44
C MET A 107 -1.34 -2.09 -2.92
N LYS A 108 -2.20 -2.90 -2.31
CA LYS A 108 -2.05 -3.26 -0.89
C LYS A 108 -0.77 -4.02 -0.61
N ARG A 109 -0.50 -5.07 -1.38
CA ARG A 109 0.73 -5.87 -1.22
C ARG A 109 1.97 -5.02 -1.41
N PHE A 110 1.97 -4.14 -2.41
CA PHE A 110 3.07 -3.20 -2.64
C PHE A 110 3.27 -2.25 -1.45
N ARG A 111 2.20 -1.64 -0.91
CA ARG A 111 2.30 -0.76 0.27
C ARG A 111 2.88 -1.47 1.49
N CYS A 112 2.52 -2.73 1.71
CA CYS A 112 2.98 -3.53 2.83
C CYS A 112 4.33 -4.25 2.59
N ALA A 113 4.88 -4.20 1.37
CA ALA A 113 6.13 -4.90 1.04
C ALA A 113 7.36 -4.24 1.67
N ASP A 114 8.43 -5.03 1.84
CA ASP A 114 9.74 -4.53 2.24
C ASP A 114 10.36 -3.60 1.18
N LEU A 115 11.37 -2.82 1.58
CA LEU A 115 11.99 -1.82 0.73
C LEU A 115 12.65 -2.45 -0.50
N THR A 116 13.24 -3.64 -0.36
CA THR A 116 13.91 -4.37 -1.44
C THR A 116 12.92 -4.71 -2.55
N ILE A 117 11.75 -5.22 -2.21
CA ILE A 117 10.67 -5.54 -3.17
C ILE A 117 10.16 -4.25 -3.80
N LYS A 118 9.93 -3.20 -3.01
CA LYS A 118 9.49 -1.89 -3.53
C LYS A 118 10.47 -1.33 -4.57
N MET A 119 11.77 -1.39 -4.28
CA MET A 119 12.82 -0.93 -5.20
C MET A 119 12.90 -1.77 -6.47
N LYS A 120 12.77 -3.10 -6.38
CA LYS A 120 12.75 -3.98 -7.55
C LYS A 120 11.56 -3.69 -8.47
N VAL A 121 10.37 -3.49 -7.88
CA VAL A 121 9.16 -3.12 -8.64
C VAL A 121 9.35 -1.76 -9.30
N MET A 122 9.89 -0.77 -8.60
CA MET A 122 10.17 0.55 -9.19
C MET A 122 11.19 0.49 -10.33
N GLN A 123 12.26 -0.29 -10.17
CA GLN A 123 13.25 -0.50 -11.22
C GLN A 123 12.63 -1.16 -12.46
N LEU A 124 11.72 -2.12 -12.25
CA LEU A 124 10.98 -2.75 -13.33
C LEU A 124 10.07 -1.74 -14.03
N LEU A 125 9.27 -0.97 -13.28
CA LEU A 125 8.35 0.02 -13.84
C LEU A 125 9.08 1.12 -14.65
N LEU A 126 10.24 1.58 -14.17
CA LEU A 126 11.07 2.58 -14.84
C LEU A 126 11.83 2.02 -16.06
N SER A 127 11.91 0.69 -16.20
CA SER A 127 12.50 0.03 -17.39
C SER A 127 11.48 -0.19 -18.52
N VAL A 128 10.19 0.00 -18.25
CA VAL A 128 9.15 -0.09 -19.27
C VAL A 128 9.17 1.19 -20.08
N ASP A 129 9.38 1.06 -21.39
CA ASP A 129 9.20 2.17 -22.30
C ASP A 129 7.71 2.52 -22.42
N MET A 130 7.41 3.78 -22.14
CA MET A 130 6.06 4.33 -22.10
C MET A 130 5.83 5.34 -23.22
N THR A 131 6.82 5.62 -24.07
CA THR A 131 6.72 6.70 -25.08
C THR A 131 5.59 6.51 -26.07
N ASP A 132 5.24 5.26 -26.36
CA ASP A 132 4.20 4.90 -27.33
C ASP A 132 2.90 4.43 -26.65
N LYS A 133 2.80 4.55 -25.33
CA LYS A 133 1.63 4.13 -24.56
C LYS A 133 0.83 5.34 -24.11
N THR A 134 -0.42 5.37 -24.53
CA THR A 134 -1.42 6.36 -24.14
C THR A 134 -2.25 5.86 -22.96
N VAL A 135 -2.97 6.78 -22.34
CA VAL A 135 -3.93 6.47 -21.27
C VAL A 135 -4.97 5.43 -21.72
N ASP A 136 -5.30 5.41 -23.00
CA ASP A 136 -6.29 4.49 -23.59
C ASP A 136 -5.77 3.04 -23.69
N ASP A 137 -4.45 2.83 -23.79
CA ASP A 137 -3.84 1.48 -23.89
C ASP A 137 -3.94 0.67 -22.57
N PHE A 138 -4.28 1.35 -21.47
CA PHE A 138 -4.46 0.75 -20.15
C PHE A 138 -5.92 0.71 -19.71
N LYS A 139 -6.86 1.11 -20.58
CA LYS A 139 -8.28 1.00 -20.28
C LYS A 139 -8.63 -0.48 -20.13
N PRO A 140 -9.19 -0.90 -18.98
CA PRO A 140 -9.62 -2.28 -18.84
C PRO A 140 -10.65 -2.57 -19.94
N GLU A 141 -10.45 -3.66 -20.69
CA GLU A 141 -11.44 -4.16 -21.64
C GLU A 141 -12.81 -4.18 -20.94
N PRO A 142 -13.87 -3.63 -21.55
CA PRO A 142 -15.19 -3.68 -20.96
C PRO A 142 -15.46 -5.16 -20.69
N THR A 143 -15.57 -5.52 -19.42
CA THR A 143 -15.95 -6.88 -19.05
C THR A 143 -17.32 -7.09 -19.67
N SER A 144 -17.37 -7.86 -20.76
CA SER A 144 -18.60 -8.35 -21.32
C SER A 144 -19.14 -9.38 -20.34
N ASN A 145 -19.60 -8.92 -19.18
CA ASN A 145 -20.66 -9.60 -18.47
C ASN A 145 -21.91 -9.42 -19.33
N SER A 146 -21.93 -10.13 -20.46
CA SER A 146 -23.18 -10.60 -21.05
C SER A 146 -23.83 -11.43 -19.97
N THR A 147 -24.67 -10.78 -19.17
CA THR A 147 -25.83 -11.43 -18.60
C THR A 147 -26.55 -12.05 -19.80
N GLN A 148 -26.24 -13.31 -20.11
CA GLN A 148 -27.13 -14.12 -20.92
C GLN A 148 -28.40 -14.25 -20.08
N ASN A 149 -29.32 -13.33 -20.31
CA ASN A 149 -30.71 -13.44 -19.93
C ASN A 149 -31.26 -14.70 -20.61
N PHE A 150 -31.14 -15.84 -19.93
CA PHE A 150 -31.91 -17.02 -20.27
C PHE A 150 -33.35 -16.78 -19.83
N HIS A 151 -34.13 -16.16 -20.70
CA HIS A 151 -35.59 -16.12 -20.58
C HIS A 151 -36.14 -17.49 -21.00
N GLY A 152 -36.10 -18.44 -20.07
CA GLY A 152 -36.73 -19.74 -20.19
C GLY A 152 -37.78 -19.91 -19.12
N SER A 153 -39.02 -19.54 -19.44
CA SER A 153 -40.20 -19.88 -18.65
C SER A 153 -40.29 -21.41 -18.53
N VAL A 154 -39.97 -21.96 -17.36
CA VAL A 154 -40.28 -23.36 -17.05
C VAL A 154 -41.47 -23.36 -16.11
N THR A 155 -42.64 -23.63 -16.69
CA THR A 155 -43.87 -23.99 -15.97
C THR A 155 -43.67 -25.31 -15.22
N ALA A 156 -44.23 -25.39 -14.02
CA ALA A 156 -43.94 -26.35 -12.96
C ALA A 156 -44.38 -27.83 -13.17
N ASP A 157 -44.40 -28.35 -14.39
CA ASP A 157 -45.01 -29.67 -14.69
C ASP A 157 -44.06 -30.75 -15.23
N GLN A 158 -42.74 -30.61 -15.07
CA GLN A 158 -41.79 -31.65 -15.53
C GLN A 158 -40.81 -32.09 -14.44
N ILE A 159 -41.33 -32.65 -13.35
CA ILE A 159 -40.58 -33.56 -12.48
C ILE A 159 -41.37 -34.87 -12.36
N ALA A 160 -41.27 -35.70 -13.39
CA ALA A 160 -41.54 -37.14 -13.28
C ALA A 160 -40.77 -37.88 -14.38
N ALA A 161 -40.20 -39.02 -14.00
CA ALA A 161 -39.48 -40.00 -14.84
C ALA A 161 -38.02 -39.68 -15.20
N ARG A 162 -37.11 -40.13 -14.32
CA ARG A 162 -35.83 -40.72 -14.75
C ARG A 162 -35.63 -42.05 -14.01
N ASP A 163 -36.09 -43.12 -14.65
CA ASP A 163 -35.66 -44.49 -14.39
C ASP A 163 -34.16 -44.61 -14.69
N ILE A 164 -33.42 -45.16 -13.74
CA ILE A 164 -31.99 -45.47 -13.86
C ILE A 164 -31.87 -46.99 -14.06
N THR A 165 -31.83 -47.45 -15.30
CA THR A 165 -31.36 -48.81 -15.60
C THR A 165 -29.84 -48.81 -15.65
N ASN A 166 -29.24 -49.38 -14.60
CA ASN A 166 -27.81 -49.61 -14.43
C ASN A 166 -27.44 -50.92 -15.18
N HIS A 167 -26.43 -50.89 -16.06
CA HIS A 167 -25.81 -52.09 -16.63
C HIS A 167 -24.29 -52.01 -16.44
N GLY A 168 -23.84 -52.56 -15.31
CA GLY A 168 -22.44 -52.89 -15.05
C GLY A 168 -22.11 -54.27 -15.63
N LYS A 169 -21.00 -54.32 -16.38
CA LYS A 169 -20.38 -55.48 -17.02
C LYS A 169 -20.08 -56.63 -16.04
N GLY A 170 -20.20 -57.86 -16.52
CA GLY A 170 -19.69 -59.08 -15.88
C GLY A 170 -18.44 -59.67 -16.55
N ARG A 171 -17.88 -60.68 -15.84
CA ARG A 171 -16.82 -61.68 -16.17
C ARG A 171 -15.39 -61.27 -15.78
N LYS A 172 -14.58 -62.11 -15.12
CA LYS A 172 -14.64 -63.55 -14.75
C LYS A 172 -14.13 -63.74 -13.32
#